data_AF-A0A497AYG9-F1
#
_entry.id   AF-A0A497AYG9-F1
#
_cell.length_a   1.000
_cell.length_b   1.000
_cell.length_c   1.000
_cell.angle_alpha   90.00
_cell.angle_beta   90.00
_cell.angle_gamma   90.00
#
_symmetry.space_group_name_H-M   'P 1'
#
loop_
_entity.id
_entity.type
_entity.pdbx_description
1 polymer ?
#
loop_
_entity_poly.entity_id
_entity_poly.type
_entity_poly.pdbx_seq_one_letter_code
_entity_poly.pdbx_strand_id
1 'polypeptide(L)'
;LWLSVGLTLCLGGYVAFNLKASGHPFPNTFYAKAAEYRELVERWPLWVRLGRVTLPTLVGAQALLSPGFVMAAFEEIRKALGERFRKGVPVPLLWWGMLLLAYAVRLPVAYQHGRYTMPVIPIFVVYGFAGMSQWLERGGRKRQGQPAKTEPVLQRVLLKVWAISTLILLLAFTLIGARAYSTDVGIIQCEMVQTAFWLRENTPPNALIAVHDIGAIGYYAQRPLLDLAGLVTPEVIPFIRDEGRLREFILAKGAQYLVTFPSWYPHLVDDPIFMPLYSTGCDLTIRAGGDNMAVYKVRGV
;
A
#
# COMPACT_ATOMS: atom_id res chain seq x y z
N LEU A 1 -17.02 -2.61 29.70
CA LEU A 1 -16.71 -4.02 30.06
C LEU A 1 -16.76 -4.94 28.84
N TRP A 2 -17.93 -5.17 28.23
CA TRP A 2 -18.07 -6.06 27.05
C TRP A 2 -17.20 -5.69 25.85
N LEU A 3 -17.08 -4.39 25.51
CA LEU A 3 -16.19 -3.93 24.44
C LEU A 3 -14.73 -4.29 24.74
N SER A 4 -14.28 -4.07 25.97
CA SER A 4 -12.93 -4.39 26.43
C SER A 4 -12.67 -5.89 26.38
N VAL A 5 -13.64 -6.71 26.84
CA VAL A 5 -13.56 -8.18 26.75
C VAL A 5 -13.46 -8.63 25.30
N GLY A 6 -14.30 -8.09 24.41
CA GLY A 6 -14.26 -8.39 22.98
C GLY A 6 -12.93 -8.01 22.33
N LEU A 7 -12.41 -6.81 22.60
CA LEU A 7 -11.10 -6.36 22.13
C LEU A 7 -9.97 -7.26 22.63
N THR A 8 -9.97 -7.61 23.91
CA THR A 8 -8.96 -8.49 24.50
C THR A 8 -9.03 -9.90 23.91
N LEU A 9 -10.21 -10.46 23.68
CA LEU A 9 -10.35 -11.77 23.04
C LEU A 9 -9.84 -11.77 21.60
N CYS A 10 -10.22 -10.76 20.80
CA CYS A 10 -9.78 -10.65 19.40
C CYS A 10 -8.27 -10.39 19.29
N LEU A 11 -7.74 -9.41 20.03
CA LEU A 11 -6.32 -9.07 20.00
C LEU A 11 -5.46 -10.16 20.65
N GLY A 12 -5.92 -10.74 21.75
CA GLY A 12 -5.25 -11.85 22.43
C GLY A 12 -5.19 -13.09 21.54
N GLY A 13 -6.29 -13.44 20.89
CA GLY A 13 -6.33 -14.55 19.91
C GLY A 13 -5.41 -14.31 18.72
N TYR A 14 -5.39 -13.09 18.19
CA TYR A 14 -4.46 -12.69 17.12
C TYR A 14 -2.98 -12.82 17.56
N VAL A 15 -2.62 -12.28 18.72
CA VAL A 15 -1.24 -12.35 19.24
C VAL A 15 -0.85 -13.80 19.53
N ALA A 16 -1.73 -14.58 20.15
CA ALA A 16 -1.48 -16.00 20.42
C ALA A 16 -1.28 -16.81 19.14
N PHE A 17 -2.07 -16.53 18.09
CA PHE A 17 -1.89 -17.14 16.78
C PHE A 17 -0.52 -16.82 16.19
N ASN A 18 -0.11 -15.54 16.19
CA ASN A 18 1.20 -15.16 15.67
C ASN A 18 2.35 -15.76 16.49
N LEU A 19 2.26 -15.75 17.82
CA LEU A 19 3.28 -16.38 18.67
C LEU A 19 3.43 -17.87 18.37
N LYS A 20 2.32 -18.57 18.09
CA LYS A 20 2.35 -19.98 17.70
C LYS A 20 2.90 -20.19 16.29
N ALA A 21 2.57 -19.31 15.35
CA ALA A 21 2.92 -19.47 13.93
C ALA A 21 4.35 -19.00 13.61
N SER A 22 4.83 -17.93 14.25
CA SER A 22 6.10 -17.27 13.94
C SER A 22 7.01 -17.03 15.14
N GLY A 23 6.57 -17.31 16.38
CA GLY A 23 7.34 -16.98 17.59
C GLY A 23 7.32 -15.49 17.95
N HIS A 24 6.56 -14.66 17.22
CA HIS A 24 6.49 -13.22 17.41
C HIS A 24 5.04 -12.74 17.62
N PRO A 25 4.81 -11.62 18.32
CA PRO A 25 3.46 -11.09 18.55
C PRO A 25 2.77 -10.57 17.29
N PHE A 26 3.53 -10.30 16.22
CA PHE A 26 3.06 -9.85 14.92
C PHE A 26 3.52 -10.81 13.82
N PRO A 27 2.89 -10.81 12.63
CA PRO A 27 3.29 -11.67 11.53
C PRO A 27 4.69 -11.30 11.02
N ASN A 28 5.41 -12.26 10.45
CA ASN A 28 6.74 -12.05 9.87
C ASN A 28 6.76 -10.91 8.86
N THR A 29 5.70 -10.76 8.07
CA THR A 29 5.54 -9.65 7.11
C THR A 29 5.69 -8.27 7.73
N PHE A 30 5.24 -8.08 8.99
CA PHE A 30 5.43 -6.81 9.71
C PHE A 30 6.92 -6.50 9.90
N TYR A 31 7.69 -7.48 10.39
CA TYR A 31 9.12 -7.34 10.65
C TYR A 31 9.93 -7.23 9.36
N ALA A 32 9.62 -8.08 8.37
CA ALA A 32 10.23 -8.08 7.05
C ALA A 32 10.11 -6.72 6.37
N LYS A 33 8.88 -6.18 6.26
CA LYS A 33 8.65 -4.88 5.62
C LYS A 33 9.29 -3.73 6.39
N ALA A 34 9.29 -3.79 7.72
CA ALA A 34 9.97 -2.78 8.53
C ALA A 34 11.51 -2.81 8.34
N ALA A 35 12.11 -3.99 8.17
CA ALA A 35 13.53 -4.13 7.88
C ALA A 35 13.87 -3.70 6.44
N GLU A 36 13.09 -4.15 5.46
CA GLU A 36 13.25 -3.83 4.03
C GLU A 36 13.20 -2.33 3.75
N TYR A 37 12.32 -1.59 4.46
CA TYR A 37 12.11 -0.16 4.23
C TYR A 37 12.75 0.76 5.28
N ARG A 38 13.62 0.22 6.15
CA ARG A 38 14.30 1.00 7.20
C ARG A 38 15.05 2.21 6.64
N GLU A 39 15.79 2.01 5.55
CA GLU A 39 16.55 3.09 4.91
C GLU A 39 15.65 4.26 4.48
N LEU A 40 14.46 3.99 3.93
CA LEU A 40 13.52 5.05 3.54
C LEU A 40 12.97 5.82 4.76
N VAL A 41 12.75 5.11 5.87
CA VAL A 41 12.27 5.70 7.12
C VAL A 41 13.32 6.61 7.75
N GLU A 42 14.60 6.21 7.69
CA GLU A 42 15.74 6.97 8.22
C GLU A 42 16.12 8.14 7.32
N ARG A 43 16.03 7.97 6.00
CA ARG A 43 16.39 8.99 5.00
C ARG A 43 15.37 10.10 4.86
N TRP A 44 14.07 9.79 4.92
CA TRP A 44 13.03 10.78 4.64
C TRP A 44 12.44 11.43 5.90
N PRO A 45 12.31 12.76 5.93
CA PRO A 45 11.65 13.44 7.03
C PRO A 45 10.16 13.05 7.09
N LEU A 46 9.56 13.13 8.28
CA LEU A 46 8.20 12.64 8.54
C LEU A 46 7.15 13.27 7.60
N TRP A 47 7.29 14.54 7.23
CA TRP A 47 6.34 15.20 6.33
C TRP A 47 6.37 14.65 4.90
N VAL A 48 7.54 14.25 4.38
CA VAL A 48 7.65 13.55 3.08
C VAL A 48 6.93 12.22 3.17
N ARG A 49 7.17 11.49 4.26
CA ARG A 49 6.55 10.18 4.52
C ARG A 49 5.03 10.28 4.61
N LEU A 50 4.51 11.28 5.33
CA LEU A 50 3.09 11.59 5.40
C LEU A 50 2.52 11.93 4.01
N GLY A 51 3.22 12.75 3.22
CA GLY A 51 2.83 13.05 1.84
C GLY A 51 2.71 11.78 1.00
N ARG A 52 3.70 10.88 1.06
CA ARG A 52 3.71 9.63 0.28
C ARG A 52 2.56 8.68 0.62
N VAL A 53 2.10 8.65 1.87
CA VAL A 53 1.00 7.77 2.29
C VAL A 53 -0.39 8.42 2.14
N THR A 54 -0.44 9.76 2.11
CA THR A 54 -1.69 10.53 2.03
C THR A 54 -2.08 10.86 0.59
N LEU A 55 -1.13 11.29 -0.25
CA LEU A 55 -1.41 11.71 -1.63
C LEU A 55 -2.15 10.65 -2.48
N PRO A 56 -1.81 9.35 -2.40
CA PRO A 56 -2.56 8.32 -3.12
C PRO A 56 -4.06 8.29 -2.78
N THR A 57 -4.42 8.62 -1.53
CA THR A 57 -5.82 8.62 -1.08
C THR A 57 -6.64 9.77 -1.69
N LEU A 58 -5.96 10.79 -2.21
CA LEU A 58 -6.56 11.95 -2.87
C LEU A 58 -6.68 11.77 -4.38
N VAL A 59 -6.12 10.71 -4.96
CA VAL A 59 -6.21 10.43 -6.40
C VAL A 59 -7.66 10.05 -6.74
N GLY A 60 -8.39 10.96 -7.38
CA GLY A 60 -9.78 10.76 -7.78
C GLY A 60 -10.64 12.02 -7.65
N ALA A 61 -11.94 11.87 -7.93
CA ALA A 61 -12.91 12.97 -7.79
C ALA A 61 -13.01 13.50 -6.35
N GLN A 62 -12.72 12.65 -5.36
CA GLN A 62 -12.71 13.03 -3.95
C GLN A 62 -11.73 14.17 -3.65
N ALA A 63 -10.70 14.41 -4.47
CA ALA A 63 -9.81 15.56 -4.32
C ALA A 63 -10.57 16.90 -4.17
N LEU A 64 -11.71 17.06 -4.86
CA LEU A 64 -12.55 18.25 -4.77
C LEU A 64 -13.21 18.43 -3.41
N LEU A 65 -13.26 17.39 -2.58
CA LEU A 65 -13.81 17.42 -1.23
C LEU A 65 -12.81 17.95 -0.19
N SER A 66 -11.55 18.19 -0.57
CA SER A 66 -10.49 18.63 0.37
C SER A 66 -10.87 19.87 1.18
N PRO A 67 -11.44 20.96 0.60
CA PRO A 67 -11.85 22.13 1.37
C PRO A 67 -12.93 21.78 2.40
N GLY A 68 -13.93 20.99 1.99
CA GLY A 68 -14.99 20.50 2.87
C GLY A 68 -14.44 19.66 4.01
N PHE A 69 -13.48 18.78 3.72
CA PHE A 69 -12.87 17.91 4.72
C PHE A 69 -12.13 18.74 5.77
N VAL A 70 -11.31 19.70 5.35
CA VAL A 70 -10.58 20.60 6.25
C VAL A 70 -11.53 21.37 7.15
N MET A 71 -12.61 21.92 6.60
CA MET A 71 -13.60 22.66 7.38
C MET A 71 -14.33 21.77 8.39
N ALA A 72 -14.84 20.61 7.96
CA ALA A 72 -15.54 19.67 8.83
C ALA A 72 -14.63 19.15 9.95
N ALA A 73 -13.40 18.77 9.60
CA ALA A 73 -12.41 18.29 10.56
C ALA A 73 -12.05 19.38 11.58
N PHE A 74 -11.80 20.61 11.12
CA PHE A 74 -11.50 21.74 11.99
C PHE A 74 -12.64 22.04 12.96
N GLU A 75 -13.88 22.07 12.47
CA GLU A 75 -15.05 22.31 13.32
C GLU A 75 -15.24 21.22 14.38
N GLU A 76 -15.05 19.95 14.00
CA GLU A 76 -15.21 18.83 14.92
C GLU A 76 -14.11 18.80 15.98
N ILE A 77 -12.85 19.04 15.58
CA ILE A 77 -11.72 19.16 16.49
C ILE A 77 -11.92 20.35 17.44
N ARG A 78 -12.35 21.51 16.92
CA ARG A 78 -12.63 22.70 17.75
C ARG A 78 -13.74 22.42 18.77
N LYS A 79 -14.82 21.73 18.38
CA LYS A 79 -15.91 21.35 19.29
C LYS A 79 -15.42 20.38 20.36
N ALA A 80 -14.62 19.38 19.99
CA ALA A 80 -14.04 18.42 20.94
C ALA A 80 -13.11 19.09 21.97
N LEU A 81 -12.32 20.10 21.56
CA LEU A 81 -11.41 20.83 22.45
C LEU A 81 -12.11 21.91 23.30
N GLY A 82 -13.12 22.59 22.76
CA GLY A 82 -13.78 23.73 23.42
C GLY A 82 -14.94 23.36 24.35
N GLU A 83 -15.74 22.34 24.03
CA GLU A 83 -16.87 21.92 24.88
C GLU A 83 -16.42 20.90 25.94
N ARG A 84 -15.66 21.35 26.95
CA ARG A 84 -15.37 20.63 28.23
C ARG A 84 -15.43 19.09 28.12
N PHE A 85 -14.70 18.48 27.18
CA PHE A 85 -14.65 17.03 26.91
C PHE A 85 -16.00 16.27 26.88
N ARG A 86 -17.15 16.95 26.74
CA ARG A 86 -18.48 16.36 27.03
C ARG A 86 -19.06 15.57 25.86
N LYS A 87 -18.58 15.85 24.63
CA LYS A 87 -19.05 15.22 23.38
C LYS A 87 -18.15 14.10 22.85
N GLY A 88 -17.08 13.75 23.57
CA GLY A 88 -16.17 12.68 23.19
C GLY A 88 -15.12 13.06 22.14
N VAL A 89 -14.23 12.13 21.85
CA VAL A 89 -13.15 12.26 20.87
C VAL A 89 -13.70 12.01 19.46
N PRO A 90 -13.30 12.76 18.42
CA PRO A 90 -13.71 12.49 17.04
C PRO A 90 -13.02 11.23 16.52
N VAL A 91 -13.54 10.06 16.90
CA VAL A 91 -12.94 8.75 16.63
C VAL A 91 -12.61 8.54 15.15
N PRO A 92 -13.46 8.91 14.17
CA PRO A 92 -13.13 8.75 12.75
C PRO A 92 -11.92 9.59 12.32
N LEU A 93 -11.82 10.84 12.77
CA LEU A 93 -10.66 11.71 12.45
C LEU A 93 -9.39 11.23 13.16
N LEU A 94 -9.53 10.75 14.39
CA LEU A 94 -8.42 10.14 15.12
C LEU A 94 -7.93 8.90 14.37
N TRP A 95 -8.83 8.02 13.92
CA TRP A 95 -8.48 6.86 13.11
C TRP A 95 -7.81 7.24 11.80
N TRP A 96 -8.36 8.22 11.07
CA TRP A 96 -7.80 8.75 9.82
C TRP A 96 -6.36 9.21 10.02
N GLY A 97 -6.11 10.04 11.04
CA GLY A 97 -4.77 10.54 11.35
C GLY A 97 -3.81 9.46 11.86
N MET A 98 -4.27 8.60 12.76
CA MET A 98 -3.45 7.54 13.35
C MET A 98 -3.04 6.49 12.32
N LEU A 99 -3.93 6.12 11.38
CA LEU A 99 -3.59 5.16 10.33
C LEU A 99 -2.51 5.73 9.40
N LEU A 100 -2.68 6.98 8.94
CA LEU A 100 -1.68 7.64 8.10
C LEU A 100 -0.35 7.82 8.83
N LEU A 101 -0.38 8.19 10.11
CA LEU A 101 0.84 8.32 10.91
C LEU A 101 1.53 6.96 11.11
N ALA A 102 0.79 5.90 11.40
CA ALA A 102 1.33 4.56 11.58
C ALA A 102 2.08 4.10 10.31
N TYR A 103 1.48 4.27 9.13
CA TYR A 103 2.13 3.96 7.86
C TYR A 103 3.29 4.91 7.54
N ALA A 104 3.18 6.21 7.83
CA ALA A 104 4.30 7.14 7.63
C ALA A 104 5.51 6.78 8.51
N VAL A 105 5.28 6.27 9.73
CA VAL A 105 6.34 5.88 10.67
C VAL A 105 6.97 4.53 10.29
N ARG A 106 6.19 3.57 9.79
CA ARG A 106 6.64 2.18 9.59
C ARG A 106 6.87 1.78 8.13
N LEU A 107 6.07 2.29 7.21
CA LEU A 107 6.03 1.84 5.81
C LEU A 107 5.62 3.00 4.87
N PRO A 108 6.49 4.00 4.66
CA PRO A 108 6.16 5.25 3.95
C PRO A 108 6.19 5.11 2.43
N VAL A 109 5.64 4.01 1.91
CA VAL A 109 5.65 3.64 0.49
C VAL A 109 4.22 3.59 -0.05
N ALA A 110 4.02 4.21 -1.21
CA ALA A 110 2.76 4.24 -1.93
C ALA A 110 2.52 2.92 -2.70
N TYR A 111 2.64 1.78 -2.02
CA TYR A 111 2.49 0.46 -2.64
C TYR A 111 1.15 0.34 -3.38
N GLN A 112 1.20 -0.06 -4.65
CA GLN A 112 0.03 -0.43 -5.46
C GLN A 112 -1.12 0.58 -5.27
N HIS A 113 -0.84 1.84 -5.61
CA HIS A 113 -1.79 2.96 -5.48
C HIS A 113 -2.25 3.26 -4.04
N GLY A 114 -1.38 3.01 -3.06
CA GLY A 114 -1.67 3.29 -1.65
C GLY A 114 -2.66 2.31 -1.02
N ARG A 115 -2.67 1.04 -1.46
CA ARG A 115 -3.63 0.01 -1.00
C ARG A 115 -3.81 -0.07 0.53
N TYR A 116 -2.75 0.22 1.27
CA TYR A 116 -2.74 0.15 2.72
C TYR A 116 -3.41 1.35 3.41
N THR A 117 -3.51 2.49 2.72
CA THR A 117 -4.15 3.71 3.24
C THR A 117 -5.55 3.92 2.66
N MET A 118 -6.02 3.08 1.74
CA MET A 118 -7.40 3.10 1.24
C MET A 118 -8.49 3.16 2.33
N PRO A 119 -8.35 2.51 3.52
CA PRO A 119 -9.36 2.62 4.57
C PRO A 119 -9.63 4.05 5.09
N VAL A 120 -8.77 5.03 4.78
CA VAL A 120 -9.02 6.43 5.15
C VAL A 120 -9.91 7.17 4.15
N ILE A 121 -10.07 6.65 2.93
CA ILE A 121 -10.82 7.29 1.85
C ILE A 121 -12.29 7.50 2.23
N PRO A 122 -13.03 6.52 2.77
CA PRO A 122 -14.44 6.73 3.14
C PRO A 122 -14.61 7.85 4.18
N ILE A 123 -13.71 7.94 5.16
CA ILE A 123 -13.74 9.01 6.18
C ILE A 123 -13.53 10.36 5.51
N PHE A 124 -12.52 10.45 4.63
CA PHE A 124 -12.25 11.66 3.87
C PHE A 124 -13.45 12.08 3.00
N VAL A 125 -14.10 11.13 2.32
CA VAL A 125 -15.27 11.40 1.48
C VAL A 125 -16.47 11.86 2.31
N VAL A 126 -16.78 11.19 3.43
CA VAL A 126 -17.93 11.54 4.28
C VAL A 126 -17.76 12.93 4.89
N TYR A 127 -16.60 13.20 5.53
CA TYR A 127 -16.31 14.50 6.11
C TYR A 127 -16.18 15.58 5.04
N GLY A 128 -15.55 15.23 3.92
CA GLY A 128 -15.40 16.07 2.75
C GLY A 128 -16.73 16.55 2.19
N PHE A 129 -17.65 15.62 1.96
CA PHE A 129 -19.00 15.90 1.47
C PHE A 129 -19.83 16.68 2.50
N ALA A 130 -19.79 16.28 3.78
CA ALA A 130 -20.52 16.97 4.85
C ALA A 130 -20.04 18.41 5.05
N GLY A 131 -18.74 18.67 4.97
CA GLY A 131 -18.20 20.02 5.07
C GLY A 131 -18.45 20.84 3.82
N MET A 132 -18.36 20.24 2.63
CA MET A 132 -18.62 20.92 1.36
C MET A 132 -20.10 21.34 1.26
N SER A 133 -21.04 20.43 1.57
CA SER A 133 -22.47 20.75 1.60
C SER A 133 -22.80 21.85 2.60
N GLN A 134 -22.26 21.78 3.82
CA GLN A 134 -22.45 22.84 4.82
C GLN A 134 -21.91 24.19 4.36
N TRP A 135 -20.74 24.23 3.70
CA TRP A 135 -20.17 25.48 3.21
C TRP A 135 -21.02 26.10 2.10
N LEU A 136 -21.44 25.28 1.14
CA LEU A 136 -22.29 25.72 0.04
C LEU A 136 -23.69 26.14 0.53
N GLU A 137 -24.24 25.50 1.57
CA GLU A 137 -25.52 25.88 2.18
C GLU A 137 -25.42 27.12 3.10
N ARG A 138 -24.33 27.26 3.87
CA ARG A 138 -24.12 28.41 4.78
C ARG A 138 -23.93 29.71 4.01
N GLY A 139 -23.37 29.66 2.79
CA GLY A 139 -23.35 30.79 1.86
C GLY A 139 -24.75 31.31 1.47
N GLY A 140 -25.80 30.49 1.66
CA GLY A 140 -27.21 30.85 1.41
C GLY A 140 -28.08 31.00 2.67
N ARG A 141 -27.57 30.73 3.88
CA ARG A 141 -28.38 30.75 5.12
C ARG A 141 -28.53 32.17 5.71
N LYS A 142 -29.80 32.56 5.86
CA LYS A 142 -30.35 33.73 6.55
C LYS A 142 -29.51 34.28 7.72
N ARG A 143 -29.23 35.58 7.72
CA ARG A 143 -29.31 36.36 8.97
C ARG A 143 -30.79 36.41 9.38
N GLN A 144 -31.10 35.99 10.59
CA GLN A 144 -32.46 35.94 11.14
C GLN A 144 -33.14 37.32 10.97
N GLY A 145 -34.24 37.40 10.20
CA GLY A 145 -35.06 38.60 10.05
C GLY A 145 -35.22 39.21 8.64
N GLN A 146 -34.59 38.67 7.58
CA GLN A 146 -34.75 39.21 6.21
C GLN A 146 -35.62 38.31 5.30
N PRO A 147 -36.48 38.90 4.42
CA PRO A 147 -37.38 38.14 3.55
C PRO A 147 -36.58 37.29 2.54
N ALA A 148 -37.19 36.18 2.11
CA ALA A 148 -36.60 35.19 1.22
C ALA A 148 -36.21 35.81 -0.13
N LYS A 149 -34.96 36.25 -0.26
CA LYS A 149 -34.37 36.45 -1.58
C LYS A 149 -34.01 35.09 -2.15
N THR A 150 -34.36 34.90 -3.41
CA THR A 150 -33.87 33.87 -4.33
C THR A 150 -32.43 33.50 -3.98
N GLU A 151 -32.10 32.21 -3.88
CA GLU A 151 -30.70 31.82 -3.66
C GLU A 151 -29.80 32.59 -4.63
N PRO A 152 -28.70 33.19 -4.15
CA PRO A 152 -27.84 33.99 -5.02
C PRO A 152 -27.41 33.12 -6.19
N VAL A 153 -27.59 33.60 -7.42
CA VAL A 153 -27.27 32.87 -8.67
C VAL A 153 -25.89 32.22 -8.58
N LEU A 154 -24.94 32.89 -7.92
CA LEU A 154 -23.60 32.39 -7.62
C LEU A 154 -23.58 31.03 -6.89
N GLN A 155 -24.38 30.82 -5.85
CA GLN A 155 -24.41 29.56 -5.09
C GLN A 155 -24.92 28.39 -5.94
N ARG A 156 -25.96 28.63 -6.75
CA ARG A 156 -26.48 27.64 -7.71
C ARG A 156 -25.44 27.31 -8.77
N VAL A 157 -24.72 28.32 -9.25
CA VAL A 157 -23.60 28.13 -10.19
C VAL A 157 -22.49 27.31 -9.53
N LEU A 158 -22.06 27.64 -8.31
CA LEU A 158 -21.02 26.91 -7.58
C LEU A 158 -21.40 25.44 -7.33
N LEU A 159 -22.63 25.16 -6.91
CA LEU A 159 -23.14 23.80 -6.74
C LEU A 159 -23.13 23.02 -8.06
N LYS A 160 -23.62 23.62 -9.15
CA LYS A 160 -23.61 23.00 -10.47
C LYS A 160 -22.19 22.75 -10.96
N VAL A 161 -21.30 23.73 -10.84
CA VAL A 161 -19.89 23.59 -11.23
C VAL A 161 -19.25 22.46 -10.42
N TRP A 162 -19.40 22.45 -9.10
CA TRP A 162 -18.85 21.40 -8.25
C TRP A 162 -19.40 20.02 -8.60
N ALA A 163 -20.72 19.88 -8.81
CA ALA A 163 -21.35 18.61 -9.20
C ALA A 163 -20.85 18.12 -10.57
N ILE A 164 -20.81 19.00 -11.57
CA ILE A 164 -20.32 18.69 -12.92
C ILE A 164 -18.82 18.34 -12.87
N SER A 165 -17.99 19.12 -12.18
CA SER A 165 -16.56 18.83 -12.00
C SER A 165 -16.34 17.49 -11.30
N THR A 166 -17.14 17.18 -10.27
CA THR A 166 -17.08 15.88 -9.58
C THR A 166 -17.43 14.75 -10.52
N LEU A 167 -18.49 14.88 -11.34
CA LEU A 167 -18.87 13.88 -12.33
C LEU A 167 -17.79 13.68 -13.40
N ILE A 168 -17.26 14.78 -13.95
CA ILE A 168 -16.19 14.74 -14.96
C ILE A 168 -14.95 14.05 -14.40
N LEU A 169 -14.50 14.43 -13.20
CA LEU A 169 -13.35 13.80 -12.57
C LEU A 169 -13.62 12.33 -12.24
N LEU A 170 -14.82 11.98 -11.79
CA LEU A 170 -15.17 10.60 -11.49
C LEU A 170 -15.05 9.73 -12.74
N LEU A 171 -15.60 10.19 -13.86
CA LEU A 171 -15.50 9.49 -15.15
C LEU A 171 -14.04 9.42 -15.62
N ALA A 172 -13.30 10.54 -15.58
CA ALA A 172 -11.90 10.58 -15.99
C ALA A 172 -11.03 9.63 -15.17
N PHE A 173 -11.12 9.68 -13.83
CA PHE A 173 -10.35 8.82 -12.94
C PHE A 173 -10.81 7.35 -12.98
N THR A 174 -12.06 7.07 -13.32
CA THR A 174 -12.50 5.69 -13.58
C THR A 174 -11.78 5.13 -14.81
N LEU A 175 -11.67 5.91 -15.90
CA LEU A 175 -10.95 5.48 -17.11
C LEU A 175 -9.44 5.37 -16.88
N ILE A 176 -8.84 6.34 -16.16
CA ILE A 176 -7.41 6.30 -15.80
C ILE A 176 -7.13 5.09 -14.90
N GLY A 177 -7.97 4.88 -13.88
CA GLY A 177 -7.87 3.76 -12.95
C GLY A 177 -8.03 2.42 -13.65
N ALA A 178 -8.97 2.29 -14.58
CA ALA A 178 -9.16 1.07 -15.38
C ALA A 178 -7.92 0.76 -16.24
N ARG A 179 -7.30 1.77 -16.83
CA ARG A 179 -6.04 1.59 -17.59
C ARG A 179 -4.88 1.20 -16.69
N ALA A 180 -4.71 1.89 -15.56
CA ALA A 180 -3.66 1.58 -14.59
C ALA A 180 -3.81 0.14 -14.07
N TYR A 181 -5.04 -0.26 -13.70
CA TYR A 181 -5.35 -1.61 -13.26
C TYR A 181 -5.04 -2.66 -14.33
N SER A 182 -5.44 -2.40 -15.59
CA SER A 182 -5.13 -3.30 -16.71
C SER A 182 -3.62 -3.47 -16.91
N THR A 183 -2.85 -2.38 -16.85
CA THR A 183 -1.39 -2.41 -16.92
C THR A 183 -0.79 -3.20 -15.76
N ASP A 184 -1.21 -2.94 -14.52
CA ASP A 184 -0.69 -3.63 -13.33
C ASP A 184 -0.95 -5.14 -13.40
N VAL A 185 -2.15 -5.55 -13.80
CA VAL A 185 -2.48 -6.97 -14.00
C VAL A 185 -1.65 -7.55 -15.14
N GLY A 186 -1.51 -6.83 -16.25
CA GLY A 186 -0.69 -7.27 -17.38
C GLY A 186 0.76 -7.52 -16.98
N ILE A 187 1.37 -6.63 -16.18
CA ILE A 187 2.73 -6.78 -15.67
C ILE A 187 2.83 -8.02 -14.78
N ILE A 188 1.91 -8.21 -13.84
CA ILE A 188 1.93 -9.40 -12.96
C ILE A 188 1.82 -10.70 -13.79
N GLN A 189 0.99 -10.70 -14.82
CA GLN A 189 0.79 -11.87 -15.69
C GLN A 189 2.04 -12.18 -16.52
N CYS A 190 2.62 -11.17 -17.19
CA CYS A 190 3.79 -11.39 -18.04
C CYS A 190 5.10 -11.57 -17.26
N GLU A 191 5.19 -11.06 -16.03
CA GLU A 191 6.38 -11.19 -15.19
C GLU A 191 6.29 -12.42 -14.28
N MET A 192 5.53 -12.31 -13.20
CA MET A 192 5.55 -13.31 -12.14
C MET A 192 4.84 -14.61 -12.55
N VAL A 193 3.68 -14.53 -13.21
CA VAL A 193 2.92 -15.73 -13.60
C VAL A 193 3.61 -16.49 -14.72
N GLN A 194 4.07 -15.80 -15.77
CA GLN A 194 4.82 -16.40 -16.87
C GLN A 194 6.11 -17.07 -16.38
N THR A 195 6.88 -16.39 -15.52
CA THR A 195 8.08 -16.98 -14.89
C THR A 195 7.74 -18.23 -14.07
N ALA A 196 6.63 -18.20 -13.33
CA ALA A 196 6.20 -19.36 -12.55
C ALA A 196 5.91 -20.58 -13.43
N PHE A 197 5.22 -20.39 -14.56
CA PHE A 197 4.96 -21.47 -15.51
C PHE A 197 6.25 -21.97 -16.17
N TRP A 198 7.15 -21.07 -16.54
CA TRP A 198 8.46 -21.46 -17.06
C TRP A 198 9.23 -22.33 -16.06
N LEU A 199 9.28 -21.94 -14.78
CA LEU A 199 9.93 -22.74 -13.72
C LEU A 199 9.30 -24.13 -13.60
N ARG A 200 7.97 -24.21 -13.63
CA ARG A 200 7.25 -25.49 -13.54
C ARG A 200 7.62 -26.45 -14.67
N GLU A 201 7.87 -25.92 -15.87
CA GLU A 201 8.16 -26.71 -17.07
C GLU A 201 9.66 -27.02 -17.22
N ASN A 202 10.53 -26.17 -16.68
CA ASN A 202 11.98 -26.21 -16.97
C ASN A 202 12.86 -26.53 -15.75
N THR A 203 12.28 -26.78 -14.58
CA THR A 203 13.03 -27.14 -13.36
C THR A 203 12.53 -28.45 -12.74
N PRO A 204 13.41 -29.22 -12.07
CA PRO A 204 12.99 -30.40 -11.31
C PRO A 204 11.93 -30.08 -10.25
N PRO A 205 10.93 -30.95 -9.98
CA PRO A 205 9.88 -30.71 -8.99
C PRO A 205 10.36 -30.40 -7.56
N ASN A 206 11.54 -30.90 -7.19
CA ASN A 206 12.17 -30.70 -5.89
C ASN A 206 13.26 -29.61 -5.91
N ALA A 207 13.43 -28.87 -7.00
CA ALA A 207 14.40 -27.79 -7.08
C ALA A 207 14.00 -26.65 -6.14
N LEU A 208 14.88 -26.32 -5.20
CA LEU A 208 14.69 -25.18 -4.30
C LEU A 208 14.94 -23.87 -5.05
N ILE A 209 13.95 -22.99 -5.06
CA ILE A 209 13.99 -21.71 -5.78
C ILE A 209 14.11 -20.57 -4.76
N ALA A 210 15.23 -19.85 -4.80
CA ALA A 210 15.38 -18.58 -4.09
C ALA A 210 14.62 -17.48 -4.83
N VAL A 211 13.73 -16.76 -4.16
CA VAL A 211 12.85 -15.77 -4.80
C VAL A 211 12.45 -14.65 -3.82
N HIS A 212 12.42 -13.40 -4.29
CA HIS A 212 11.93 -12.27 -3.47
C HIS A 212 10.40 -12.17 -3.45
N ASP A 213 9.74 -12.23 -4.62
CA ASP A 213 8.28 -12.16 -4.71
C ASP A 213 7.67 -13.57 -4.85
N ILE A 214 7.27 -14.13 -3.72
CA ILE A 214 6.85 -15.52 -3.61
C ILE A 214 5.41 -15.78 -4.05
N GLY A 215 4.60 -14.76 -4.34
CA GLY A 215 3.15 -14.90 -4.53
C GLY A 215 2.77 -15.81 -5.70
N ALA A 216 2.88 -15.30 -6.93
CA ALA A 216 2.52 -16.07 -8.12
C ALA A 216 3.50 -17.22 -8.39
N ILE A 217 4.80 -17.02 -8.10
CA ILE A 217 5.83 -18.06 -8.21
C ILE A 217 5.47 -19.25 -7.31
N GLY A 218 5.20 -19.03 -6.02
CA GLY A 218 4.85 -20.10 -5.09
C GLY A 218 3.55 -20.83 -5.44
N TYR A 219 2.58 -20.12 -6.01
CA TYR A 219 1.31 -20.73 -6.40
C TYR A 219 1.41 -21.56 -7.69
N TYR A 220 1.99 -21.01 -8.76
CA TYR A 220 1.97 -21.63 -10.09
C TYR A 220 3.20 -22.50 -10.38
N ALA A 221 4.38 -22.19 -9.81
CA ALA A 221 5.61 -22.97 -10.09
C ALA A 221 5.58 -24.34 -9.42
N GLN A 222 4.90 -24.44 -8.27
CA GLN A 222 4.82 -25.67 -7.47
C GLN A 222 6.22 -26.24 -7.18
N ARG A 223 7.10 -25.39 -6.65
CA ARG A 223 8.46 -25.73 -6.23
C ARG A 223 8.69 -25.32 -4.78
N PRO A 224 9.58 -26.01 -4.04
CA PRO A 224 10.07 -25.51 -2.76
C PRO A 224 10.67 -24.11 -2.94
N LEU A 225 10.31 -23.18 -2.05
CA LEU A 225 10.77 -21.80 -2.11
C LEU A 225 11.71 -21.48 -0.94
N LEU A 226 12.75 -20.71 -1.25
CA LEU A 226 13.54 -19.97 -0.30
C LEU A 226 13.20 -18.48 -0.46
N ASP A 227 12.30 -18.00 0.39
CA ASP A 227 11.83 -16.61 0.36
C ASP A 227 12.90 -15.62 0.82
N LEU A 228 13.33 -14.74 -0.08
CA LEU A 228 14.33 -13.70 0.19
C LEU A 228 13.70 -12.44 0.80
N ALA A 229 12.37 -12.30 0.77
CA ALA A 229 11.65 -11.19 1.38
C ALA A 229 11.28 -11.44 2.86
N GLY A 230 11.48 -12.65 3.38
CA GLY A 230 11.34 -12.97 4.81
C GLY A 230 9.90 -13.09 5.33
N LEU A 231 8.94 -13.35 4.46
CA LEU A 231 7.55 -13.65 4.83
C LEU A 231 7.45 -15.09 5.38
N VAL A 232 7.97 -16.08 4.65
CA VAL A 232 7.97 -17.50 5.05
C VAL A 232 9.34 -17.99 5.51
N THR A 233 10.42 -17.28 5.19
CA THR A 233 11.79 -17.57 5.66
C THR A 233 12.30 -16.43 6.56
N PRO A 234 11.81 -16.28 7.81
CA PRO A 234 12.12 -15.13 8.65
C PRO A 234 13.61 -14.98 9.01
N GLU A 235 14.42 -16.02 8.83
CA GLU A 235 15.87 -16.00 9.07
C GLU A 235 16.59 -14.96 8.22
N VAL A 236 16.03 -14.58 7.07
CA VAL A 236 16.61 -13.59 6.15
C VAL A 236 16.42 -12.14 6.63
N ILE A 237 15.42 -11.87 7.48
CA ILE A 237 15.02 -10.51 7.90
C ILE A 237 16.20 -9.66 8.43
N PRO A 238 17.11 -10.19 9.28
CA PRO A 238 18.23 -9.41 9.81
C PRO A 238 19.24 -8.91 8.74
N PHE A 239 19.24 -9.52 7.55
CA PHE A 239 20.19 -9.23 6.48
C PHE A 239 19.51 -9.12 5.09
N ILE A 240 18.22 -8.82 5.06
CA ILE A 240 17.38 -8.77 3.85
C ILE A 240 17.86 -7.75 2.79
N ARG A 241 18.74 -6.81 3.18
CA ARG A 241 19.34 -5.79 2.30
C ARG A 241 20.84 -6.01 2.05
N ASP A 242 21.41 -7.07 2.61
CA ASP A 242 22.82 -7.41 2.46
C ASP A 242 22.95 -8.52 1.41
N GLU A 243 23.21 -8.13 0.15
CA GLU A 243 23.30 -9.06 -0.98
C GLU A 243 24.40 -10.11 -0.82
N GLY A 244 25.50 -9.78 -0.13
CA GLY A 244 26.57 -10.73 0.17
C GLY A 244 26.10 -11.82 1.13
N ARG A 245 25.38 -11.44 2.18
CA ARG A 245 24.79 -12.42 3.11
C ARG A 245 23.63 -13.19 2.50
N LEU A 246 22.84 -12.56 1.62
CA LEU A 246 21.81 -13.26 0.84
C LEU A 246 22.43 -14.33 -0.04
N ARG A 247 23.53 -14.03 -0.74
CA ARG A 247 24.29 -15.00 -1.53
C ARG A 247 24.74 -16.18 -0.68
N GLU A 248 25.42 -15.92 0.43
CA GLU A 248 25.88 -16.98 1.34
C GLU A 248 24.71 -17.85 1.83
N PHE A 249 23.58 -17.23 2.16
CA PHE A 249 22.39 -17.91 2.61
C PHE A 249 21.76 -18.79 1.52
N ILE A 250 21.66 -18.30 0.29
CA ILE A 250 21.15 -19.04 -0.87
C ILE A 250 22.00 -20.29 -1.11
N LEU A 251 23.33 -20.16 -1.08
CA LEU A 251 24.26 -21.27 -1.26
C LEU A 251 24.18 -22.27 -0.10
N ALA A 252 24.17 -21.78 1.14
CA ALA A 252 24.09 -22.62 2.33
C ALA A 252 22.79 -23.43 2.40
N LYS A 253 21.68 -22.88 1.88
CA LYS A 253 20.38 -23.56 1.79
C LYS A 253 20.26 -24.48 0.58
N GLY A 254 21.24 -24.48 -0.32
CA GLY A 254 21.23 -25.32 -1.52
C GLY A 254 20.14 -24.94 -2.52
N ALA A 255 19.82 -23.65 -2.63
CA ALA A 255 18.91 -23.18 -3.68
C ALA A 255 19.57 -23.35 -5.05
N GLN A 256 18.87 -23.99 -5.97
CA GLN A 256 19.38 -24.33 -7.31
C GLN A 256 19.12 -23.22 -8.32
N TYR A 257 18.12 -22.38 -8.04
CA TYR A 257 17.73 -21.26 -8.89
C TYR A 257 17.48 -20.01 -8.06
N LEU A 258 17.77 -18.85 -8.65
CA LEU A 258 17.41 -17.52 -8.14
C LEU A 258 16.42 -16.88 -9.11
N VAL A 259 15.35 -16.29 -8.59
CA VAL A 259 14.34 -15.56 -9.36
C VAL A 259 14.14 -14.18 -8.77
N THR A 260 14.44 -13.17 -9.56
CA THR A 260 14.35 -11.76 -9.15
C THR A 260 14.21 -10.85 -10.36
N PHE A 261 13.75 -9.63 -10.13
CA PHE A 261 14.12 -8.54 -11.01
C PHE A 261 15.60 -8.21 -10.79
N PRO A 262 16.43 -8.14 -11.85
CA PRO A 262 17.84 -7.77 -11.76
C PRO A 262 18.10 -6.52 -10.92
N SER A 263 17.25 -5.50 -11.06
CA SER A 263 17.34 -4.21 -10.37
C SER A 263 17.14 -4.29 -8.85
N TRP A 264 16.55 -5.38 -8.34
CA TRP A 264 16.33 -5.56 -6.91
C TRP A 264 17.60 -6.03 -6.19
N TYR A 265 18.45 -6.78 -6.87
CA TYR A 265 19.70 -7.34 -6.34
C TYR A 265 20.83 -7.29 -7.38
N PRO A 266 21.28 -6.08 -7.78
CA PRO A 266 22.25 -5.91 -8.86
C PRO A 266 23.57 -6.63 -8.57
N HIS A 267 24.07 -6.59 -7.33
CA HIS A 267 25.33 -7.24 -6.98
C HIS A 267 25.21 -8.76 -6.95
N LEU A 268 24.03 -9.28 -6.58
CA LEU A 268 23.75 -10.71 -6.58
C LEU A 268 23.69 -11.25 -8.00
N VAL A 269 22.98 -10.59 -8.91
CA VAL A 269 22.86 -11.07 -10.30
C VAL A 269 24.12 -10.86 -11.14
N ASP A 270 25.02 -9.96 -10.73
CA ASP A 270 26.34 -9.78 -11.33
C ASP A 270 27.35 -10.85 -10.91
N ASP A 271 27.10 -11.60 -9.83
CA ASP A 271 28.00 -12.67 -9.39
C ASP A 271 27.97 -13.86 -10.38
N PRO A 272 29.12 -14.29 -10.92
CA PRO A 272 29.21 -15.37 -11.90
C PRO A 272 28.65 -16.74 -11.45
N ILE A 273 28.38 -16.92 -10.15
CA ILE A 273 27.72 -18.12 -9.63
C ILE A 273 26.25 -18.19 -10.07
N PHE A 274 25.59 -17.06 -10.32
CA PHE A 274 24.21 -16.98 -10.80
C PHE A 274 24.21 -16.82 -12.33
N MET A 275 24.07 -17.93 -13.06
CA MET A 275 24.03 -17.90 -14.52
C MET A 275 22.63 -17.56 -15.01
N PRO A 276 22.43 -16.51 -15.81
CA PRO A 276 21.12 -16.22 -16.40
C PRO A 276 20.68 -17.37 -17.31
N LEU A 277 19.43 -17.82 -17.14
CA LEU A 277 18.79 -18.86 -17.97
C LEU A 277 17.59 -18.34 -18.74
N TYR A 278 16.84 -17.42 -18.14
CA TYR A 278 15.57 -16.96 -18.68
C TYR A 278 15.30 -15.52 -18.24
N SER A 279 14.65 -14.76 -19.10
CA SER A 279 14.03 -13.48 -18.77
C SER A 279 12.72 -13.38 -19.55
N THR A 280 11.71 -12.76 -18.94
CA THR A 280 10.34 -12.71 -19.48
C THR A 280 10.21 -11.92 -20.77
N GLY A 281 11.07 -10.91 -20.97
CA GLY A 281 11.02 -10.04 -22.16
C GLY A 281 9.70 -9.27 -22.29
N CYS A 282 9.06 -8.92 -21.18
CA CYS A 282 7.76 -8.25 -21.20
C CYS A 282 7.88 -6.76 -21.56
N ASP A 283 7.45 -6.41 -22.79
CA ASP A 283 7.41 -5.03 -23.28
C ASP A 283 6.55 -4.09 -22.42
N LEU A 284 5.54 -4.62 -21.72
CA LEU A 284 4.69 -3.83 -20.84
C LEU A 284 5.47 -3.31 -19.63
N THR A 285 6.33 -4.14 -19.04
CA THR A 285 7.17 -3.80 -17.89
C THR A 285 8.23 -2.78 -18.29
N ILE A 286 8.89 -2.98 -19.43
CA ILE A 286 9.88 -2.03 -19.96
C ILE A 286 9.25 -0.65 -20.20
N ARG A 287 8.06 -0.61 -20.82
CA ARG A 287 7.32 0.66 -21.02
C ARG A 287 6.88 1.31 -19.71
N ALA A 288 6.68 0.53 -18.65
CA ALA A 288 6.41 1.02 -17.31
C ALA A 288 7.68 1.46 -16.55
N GLY A 289 8.86 1.36 -17.16
CA GLY A 289 10.15 1.77 -16.58
C GLY A 289 10.77 0.74 -15.64
N GLY A 290 10.26 -0.49 -15.64
CA GLY A 290 10.86 -1.62 -14.91
C GLY A 290 11.83 -2.41 -15.78
N ASP A 291 12.52 -3.35 -15.14
CA ASP A 291 13.25 -4.43 -15.79
C ASP A 291 12.44 -5.73 -15.76
N ASN A 292 12.83 -6.69 -16.59
CA ASN A 292 12.14 -7.97 -16.69
C ASN A 292 12.60 -8.93 -15.60
N MET A 293 11.68 -9.70 -15.03
CA MET A 293 12.00 -10.78 -14.12
C MET A 293 12.88 -11.81 -14.83
N ALA A 294 13.90 -12.29 -14.12
CA ALA A 294 14.88 -13.22 -14.65
C ALA A 294 15.06 -14.42 -13.72
N VAL A 295 15.42 -15.54 -14.32
CA VAL A 295 15.78 -16.79 -13.63
C VAL A 295 17.25 -17.06 -13.87
N TYR A 296 17.95 -17.34 -12.78
CA TYR A 296 19.36 -17.68 -12.77
C TYR A 296 19.55 -19.09 -12.20
N LYS A 297 20.44 -19.88 -12.79
CA LYS A 297 20.91 -21.14 -12.23
C LYS A 297 22.11 -20.91 -11.34
N VAL A 298 22.08 -21.50 -10.15
CA VAL A 298 23.20 -21.45 -9.21
C VAL A 298 24.24 -22.52 -9.61
N ARG A 299 25.49 -22.10 -9.84
CA ARG A 299 26.60 -23.02 -10.14
C ARG A 299 27.06 -23.73 -8.87
N GLY A 300 27.32 -25.04 -8.98
CA GLY A 300 27.97 -25.82 -7.92
C GLY A 300 27.04 -26.28 -6.79
N VAL A 301 25.73 -26.27 -7.03
CA VAL A 301 24.68 -26.78 -6.14
C VAL A 301 23.90 -27.89 -6.85
#